data_AF-A0A5C1H818-F1
#
_entry.id   AF-A0A5C1H818-F1
#
_cell.length_a   1.000
_cell.length_b   1.000
_cell.length_c   1.000
_cell.angle_alpha   90.00
_cell.angle_beta   90.00
_cell.angle_gamma   90.00
#
_symmetry.space_group_name_H-M   'P 1'
#
loop_
_entity.id
_entity.type
_entity.pdbx_description
1 polymer ?
#
loop_
_entity_poly.entity_id
_entity_poly.type
_entity_poly.pdbx_seq_one_letter_code
_entity_poly.pdbx_strand_id
1 'polypeptide(L)'
;MISLKTIPFKKDKQKYLKANVLSYKHRKKQNIKHFYLEKLKIILKYKNLNYSILKNLLLKNNINLNINILYLLLTNLNFYNLIKNNYFITTISLHLLFKYI
;
A
#
# COMPACT_ATOMS: atom_id res chain seq x y z
N MET A 1 33.47 -26.13 33.66
CA MET A 1 32.27 -25.44 34.17
C MET A 1 32.44 -23.95 33.92
N ILE A 2 31.95 -23.43 32.78
CA ILE A 2 32.12 -22.02 32.41
C ILE A 2 31.14 -21.21 33.25
N SER A 3 31.64 -20.42 34.22
CA SER A 3 30.79 -19.58 35.05
C SER A 3 30.21 -18.44 34.22
N LEU A 4 28.88 -18.26 34.28
CA LEU A 4 28.12 -17.12 33.73
C LEU A 4 28.46 -15.79 34.45
N LYS A 5 29.74 -15.42 34.55
CA LYS A 5 30.12 -14.11 35.07
C LYS A 5 29.93 -13.07 33.97
N THR A 6 28.89 -12.26 34.21
CA THR A 6 28.69 -10.88 33.76
C THR A 6 28.51 -10.65 32.27
N ILE A 7 27.42 -11.18 31.69
CA ILE A 7 26.71 -10.42 30.65
C ILE A 7 26.27 -9.11 31.31
N PRO A 8 26.53 -7.92 30.73
CA PRO A 8 26.14 -6.65 31.34
C PRO A 8 24.62 -6.45 31.25
N PHE A 9 23.88 -7.25 32.04
CA PHE A 9 22.42 -7.36 32.01
C PHE A 9 21.73 -6.00 32.15
N LYS A 10 22.28 -5.10 32.97
CA LYS A 10 21.77 -3.72 33.11
C LYS A 10 21.88 -2.92 31.80
N LYS A 11 22.99 -3.03 31.07
CA LYS A 11 23.24 -2.30 29.82
C LYS A 11 22.39 -2.86 28.69
N ASP A 12 22.28 -4.18 28.60
CA ASP A 12 21.50 -4.83 27.56
C ASP A 12 19.98 -4.69 27.79
N LYS A 13 19.52 -4.71 29.05
CA LYS A 13 18.13 -4.37 29.41
C LYS A 13 17.77 -2.94 29.00
N GLN A 14 18.65 -1.97 29.21
CA GLN A 14 18.41 -0.58 28.78
C GLN A 14 18.38 -0.45 27.25
N LYS A 15 19.27 -1.14 26.52
CA LYS A 15 19.23 -1.19 25.05
C LYS A 15 17.91 -1.77 24.55
N TYR A 16 17.47 -2.88 25.13
CA TYR A 16 16.21 -3.54 24.76
C TYR A 16 14.99 -2.62 25.00
N LEU A 17 14.91 -1.97 26.15
CA LEU A 17 13.83 -1.01 26.44
C LEU A 17 13.83 0.17 25.46
N LYS A 18 15.00 0.73 25.15
CA LYS A 18 15.13 1.80 24.15
C LYS A 18 14.69 1.33 22.75
N ALA A 19 15.11 0.13 22.34
CA ALA A 19 14.70 -0.46 21.05
C ALA A 19 13.19 -0.66 20.97
N ASN A 20 12.54 -1.13 22.03
CA ASN A 20 11.08 -1.29 22.09
C ASN A 20 10.34 0.04 21.99
N VAL A 21 10.81 1.07 22.69
CA VAL A 21 10.22 2.42 22.61
C VAL A 21 10.38 3.00 21.20
N LEU A 22 11.54 2.84 20.58
CA LEU A 22 11.78 3.27 19.20
C LEU A 22 10.90 2.50 18.22
N SER A 23 10.82 1.18 18.32
CA SER A 23 9.96 0.32 17.49
C SER A 23 8.49 0.74 17.58
N TYR A 24 8.00 1.00 18.80
CA TYR A 24 6.64 1.49 19.01
C TYR A 24 6.41 2.87 18.38
N LYS A 25 7.34 3.81 18.57
CA LYS A 25 7.28 5.13 17.91
C LYS A 25 7.28 5.01 16.39
N HIS A 26 8.08 4.10 15.83
CA HIS A 26 8.13 3.85 14.38
C HIS A 26 6.81 3.28 13.85
N ARG A 27 6.22 2.28 14.51
CA ARG A 27 4.90 1.74 14.12
C ARG A 27 3.81 2.82 14.12
N LYS A 28 3.83 3.73 15.10
CA LYS A 28 2.89 4.87 15.15
C LYS A 28 3.16 5.92 14.06
N LYS A 29 4.41 6.14 13.68
CA LYS A 29 4.79 7.14 12.66
C LYS A 29 4.65 6.63 11.22
N GLN A 30 4.63 5.32 11.00
CA GLN A 30 4.48 4.74 9.66
C GLN A 30 3.06 4.95 9.13
N ASN A 31 2.87 6.04 8.38
CA ASN A 31 1.64 6.27 7.64
C ASN A 31 1.68 5.46 6.33
N ILE A 32 1.39 4.17 6.42
CA ILE A 32 1.40 3.21 5.29
C ILE A 32 0.53 3.75 4.13
N LYS A 33 -0.60 4.38 4.46
CA LYS A 33 -1.48 5.03 3.48
C LYS A 33 -0.74 6.12 2.69
N HIS A 34 0.04 6.97 3.37
CA HIS A 34 0.82 8.01 2.70
C HIS A 34 1.89 7.41 1.78
N PHE A 35 2.57 6.35 2.22
CA PHE A 35 3.55 5.65 1.39
C PHE A 35 2.95 5.16 0.06
N TYR A 36 1.80 4.47 0.12
CA TYR A 36 1.14 4.01 -1.10
C TYR A 36 0.58 5.16 -1.95
N LEU A 37 0.13 6.26 -1.34
CA LEU A 37 -0.28 7.46 -2.08
C LEU A 37 0.86 8.04 -2.93
N GLU A 38 2.06 8.18 -2.37
CA GLU A 38 3.22 8.68 -3.11
C GLU A 38 3.61 7.74 -4.25
N LYS A 39 3.63 6.43 -3.99
CA LYS A 39 3.90 5.43 -5.03
C LYS A 39 2.85 5.44 -6.15
N LEU A 40 1.58 5.61 -5.79
CA LEU A 40 0.48 5.68 -6.73
C LEU A 40 0.57 6.93 -7.63
N LYS A 41 0.92 8.09 -7.07
CA LYS A 41 1.17 9.31 -7.87
C LYS A 41 2.24 9.10 -8.93
N ILE A 42 3.34 8.42 -8.58
CA ILE A 42 4.43 8.12 -9.52
C ILE A 42 3.94 7.23 -10.67
N ILE A 43 3.22 6.15 -10.36
CA ILE A 43 2.69 5.24 -11.39
C ILE A 43 1.70 5.95 -12.30
N LEU A 44 0.80 6.77 -11.74
CA LEU A 44 -0.16 7.53 -12.53
C LEU A 44 0.54 8.50 -13.49
N LYS A 45 1.58 9.19 -13.02
CA LYS A 45 2.41 10.06 -13.86
C LYS A 45 3.08 9.27 -14.99
N TYR A 46 3.68 8.12 -14.68
CA TYR A 46 4.32 7.26 -15.69
C TYR A 46 3.33 6.74 -16.74
N LYS A 47 2.09 6.45 -16.31
CA LYS A 47 1.02 5.93 -17.18
C LYS A 47 0.16 7.02 -17.83
N ASN A 48 0.53 8.29 -17.70
CA ASN A 48 -0.24 9.45 -18.17
C ASN A 48 -1.72 9.42 -17.75
N LEU A 49 -2.00 8.97 -16.53
CA LEU A 49 -3.35 8.91 -15.95
C LEU A 49 -3.56 10.02 -14.92
N ASN A 50 -4.74 10.61 -14.91
CA ASN A 50 -5.14 11.57 -13.87
C ASN A 50 -5.89 10.85 -12.74
N TYR A 51 -5.43 11.04 -11.50
CA TYR A 51 -6.05 10.45 -10.31
C TYR A 51 -7.53 10.82 -10.16
N SER A 52 -7.89 12.08 -10.44
CA SER A 52 -9.27 12.56 -10.31
C SER A 52 -10.22 11.83 -11.25
N ILE A 53 -9.81 11.64 -12.51
CA ILE A 53 -10.57 10.91 -13.53
C ILE A 53 -10.73 9.45 -13.12
N LEU A 54 -9.63 8.81 -12.70
CA LEU A 54 -9.65 7.41 -12.23
C LEU A 54 -10.56 7.23 -11.02
N LYS A 55 -10.50 8.15 -10.05
CA LYS A 55 -11.35 8.10 -8.85
C LYS A 55 -12.83 8.24 -9.21
N ASN A 56 -13.16 9.17 -10.11
CA ASN A 56 -14.53 9.35 -10.58
C ASN A 56 -15.05 8.12 -11.34
N LEU A 57 -14.20 7.48 -12.16
CA LEU A 57 -14.50 6.22 -12.83
C LEU A 57 -14.85 5.10 -11.86
N LEU A 58 -14.05 4.92 -10.81
CA LEU A 58 -14.29 3.90 -9.79
C LEU A 58 -15.59 4.18 -9.01
N LEU A 59 -15.82 5.44 -8.63
CA LEU A 59 -17.04 5.85 -7.92
C LEU A 59 -18.30 5.64 -8.76
N LYS A 60 -18.27 5.97 -10.06
CA LYS A 60 -19.39 5.73 -10.98
C LYS A 60 -19.78 4.26 -11.08
N ASN A 61 -18.81 3.36 -10.90
CA ASN A 61 -19.03 1.91 -10.90
C ASN A 61 -19.32 1.35 -9.50
N ASN A 62 -19.56 2.20 -8.49
CA ASN A 62 -19.74 1.82 -7.08
C ASN A 62 -18.57 1.02 -6.50
N ILE A 63 -17.36 1.17 -7.04
CA ILE A 63 -16.17 0.46 -6.58
C ILE A 63 -15.43 1.35 -5.59
N ASN A 64 -15.46 0.99 -4.31
CA ASN A 64 -14.70 1.68 -3.27
C ASN A 64 -13.43 0.88 -2.92
N LEU A 65 -12.29 1.30 -3.47
CA LEU A 65 -11.00 0.62 -3.27
C LEU A 65 -10.12 1.37 -2.27
N ASN A 66 -9.48 0.60 -1.40
CA ASN A 66 -8.38 1.13 -0.60
C ASN A 66 -7.15 1.42 -1.49
N ILE A 67 -6.36 2.43 -1.11
CA ILE A 67 -5.25 2.96 -1.93
C ILE A 67 -4.17 1.91 -2.20
N ASN A 68 -3.91 1.02 -1.24
CA ASN A 68 -2.97 -0.08 -1.39
C ASN A 68 -3.41 -1.07 -2.49
N ILE A 69 -4.69 -1.43 -2.53
CA ILE A 69 -5.26 -2.31 -3.55
C ILE A 69 -5.25 -1.62 -4.91
N LEU A 70 -5.62 -0.34 -4.96
CA LEU A 70 -5.59 0.45 -6.20
C LEU A 70 -4.18 0.53 -6.79
N TYR A 71 -3.17 0.72 -5.92
CA TYR A 71 -1.76 0.70 -6.33
C TYR A 71 -1.38 -0.65 -6.96
N LEU A 72 -1.71 -1.76 -6.29
CA LEU A 72 -1.43 -3.11 -6.80
C LEU A 72 -2.11 -3.37 -8.15
N LEU A 73 -3.37 -2.99 -8.30
CA LEU A 73 -4.10 -3.16 -9.55
C LEU A 73 -3.48 -2.34 -10.69
N LEU A 74 -3.06 -1.10 -10.43
CA LEU A 74 -2.39 -0.27 -11.44
C LEU A 74 -1.03 -0.82 -11.89
N THR A 75 -0.36 -1.61 -11.05
CA THR A 75 0.87 -2.32 -11.48
C THR A 75 0.58 -3.46 -12.46
N ASN A 76 -0.62 -4.04 -12.42
CA ASN A 76 -1.03 -5.08 -13.36
C ASN A 76 -1.33 -4.46 -14.75
N LEU A 77 -0.69 -5.00 -15.78
CA LEU A 77 -0.85 -4.55 -17.17
C LEU A 77 -2.28 -4.71 -17.68
N ASN A 78 -2.97 -5.80 -17.29
CA ASN A 78 -4.33 -6.08 -17.76
C ASN A 78 -5.31 -5.03 -17.26
N PHE A 79 -5.24 -4.70 -15.97
CA PHE A 79 -6.09 -3.66 -15.36
C PHE A 79 -5.84 -2.28 -15.97
N TYR A 80 -4.57 -1.95 -16.25
CA TYR A 80 -4.24 -0.70 -16.92
C TYR A 80 -4.81 -0.63 -18.34
N ASN A 81 -4.69 -1.70 -19.11
CA ASN A 81 -5.25 -1.76 -20.47
C ASN A 81 -6.78 -1.62 -20.45
N LEU A 82 -7.45 -2.21 -19.45
CA LEU A 82 -8.89 -2.03 -19.23
C LEU A 82 -9.24 -0.57 -18.96
N ILE A 83 -8.46 0.14 -18.12
CA ILE A 83 -8.68 1.57 -17.86
C ILE A 83 -8.43 2.42 -19.10
N LYS A 84 -7.34 2.15 -19.84
CA LYS A 84 -6.93 2.97 -20.99
C LYS A 84 -7.94 2.88 -22.15
N ASN A 85 -8.60 1.74 -22.31
CA ASN A 85 -9.51 1.47 -23.43
C ASN A 85 -10.98 1.93 -23.22
N ASN A 86 -11.32 2.63 -22.12
CA ASN A 86 -12.50 3.51 -21.88
C ASN A 86 -13.73 3.38 -22.85
N TYR A 87 -15.00 3.12 -22.49
CA TYR A 87 -15.78 3.35 -21.26
C TYR A 87 -16.96 2.36 -21.06
N PHE A 88 -17.25 1.44 -21.99
CA PHE A 88 -18.48 0.62 -21.95
C PHE A 88 -18.25 -0.85 -21.56
N ILE A 89 -17.16 -1.45 -22.01
CA ILE A 89 -16.78 -2.86 -21.70
C ILE A 89 -16.19 -2.97 -20.28
N THR A 90 -15.79 -1.84 -19.69
CA THR A 90 -15.11 -1.77 -18.39
C THR A 90 -16.02 -2.13 -17.24
N THR A 91 -17.34 -1.89 -17.29
CA THR A 91 -18.25 -2.27 -16.19
C THR A 91 -18.31 -3.79 -16.02
N ILE A 92 -18.52 -4.53 -17.11
CA ILE A 92 -18.60 -5.99 -17.09
C ILE A 92 -17.23 -6.60 -16.75
N SER A 93 -16.17 -6.13 -17.38
CA SER A 93 -14.82 -6.68 -17.15
C SER A 93 -14.25 -6.33 -15.78
N LEU A 94 -14.45 -5.11 -15.26
CA LEU A 94 -14.09 -4.77 -13.87
C LEU A 94 -14.96 -5.54 -12.88
N HIS A 95 -16.27 -5.63 -13.12
CA HIS A 95 -17.16 -6.33 -12.21
C HIS A 95 -16.83 -7.82 -12.14
N LEU A 96 -16.52 -8.47 -13.27
CA LEU A 96 -15.98 -9.84 -13.30
C LEU A 96 -14.64 -9.93 -12.55
N LEU A 97 -13.71 -9.02 -12.80
CA LEU A 97 -12.39 -9.04 -12.16
C LEU A 97 -12.51 -8.90 -10.63
N PHE A 98 -13.48 -8.14 -10.12
CA PHE A 98 -13.77 -8.03 -8.68
C PHE A 98 -14.65 -9.14 -8.12
N LYS A 99 -15.41 -9.89 -8.94
CA LYS A 99 -16.18 -11.05 -8.47
C LYS A 99 -15.28 -12.22 -8.08
N TYR A 100 -14.08 -12.29 -8.65
CA TYR A 100 -13.11 -13.37 -8.44
C TYR A 100 -11.90 -12.99 -7.56
N ILE A 101 -11.86 -11.77 -7.02
CA ILE A 101 -10.89 -11.32 -5.99
C ILE A 101 -11.60 -11.29 -4.64
#